data_AF-A0A7J3JF00-F1
#
_entry.id   AF-A0A7J3JF00-F1
#
_cell.length_a   1.000
_cell.length_b   1.000
_cell.length_c   1.000
_cell.angle_alpha   90.00
_cell.angle_beta   90.00
_cell.angle_gamma   90.00
#
_symmetry.space_group_name_H-M   'P 1'
#
loop_
_entity.id
_entity.type
_entity.pdbx_description
1 polymer ?
#
loop_
_entity_poly.entity_id
_entity_poly.type
_entity_poly.pdbx_seq_one_letter_code
_entity_poly.pdbx_strand_id
1 'polypeptide(L)'
;MLSREPEELFNRFVSDFPALKLKWSASWTDPLIQYFVNLGKSEGFGTYCKNDPYEYLLDLCWYYSQEKPPLNWMELALESEMSQETSALMEDFAKLVDIKAYTKVFLGFPRMDEVKTFLKEASEMVIYNPLKLHTEKYLIILLTETRRHFTFTGFSIDSVGNLIELGSKEFDKL
;
A
#
# COMPACT_ATOMS: atom_id res chain seq x y z
N MET A 1 -3.58 5.07 -19.73
CA MET A 1 -4.37 3.85 -19.46
C MET A 1 -3.98 3.43 -18.07
N LEU A 2 -4.94 3.38 -17.16
CA LEU A 2 -4.71 3.05 -15.76
C LEU A 2 -4.07 1.66 -15.65
N SER A 3 -2.87 1.59 -15.12
CA SER A 3 -2.42 0.31 -14.57
C SER A 3 -2.69 0.27 -13.09
N ARG A 4 -3.58 -0.65 -12.75
CA ARG A 4 -4.00 -1.02 -11.41
C ARG A 4 -3.16 -2.19 -10.90
N GLU A 5 -2.25 -2.68 -11.73
CA GLU A 5 -1.43 -3.84 -11.45
C GLU A 5 -0.38 -3.48 -10.40
N PRO A 6 -0.20 -4.30 -9.35
CA PRO A 6 0.78 -4.07 -8.30
C PRO A 6 2.19 -3.75 -8.85
N GLU A 7 2.63 -4.48 -9.86
CA GLU A 7 3.95 -4.31 -10.48
C GLU A 7 4.11 -2.92 -11.12
N GLU A 8 3.14 -2.48 -11.89
CA GLU A 8 3.22 -1.17 -12.57
C GLU A 8 3.10 -0.01 -11.58
N LEU A 9 2.23 -0.14 -10.57
CA LEU A 9 2.13 0.83 -9.47
C LEU A 9 3.44 0.93 -8.68
N PHE A 10 4.07 -0.21 -8.38
CA PHE A 10 5.36 -0.25 -7.69
C PHE A 10 6.47 0.36 -8.54
N ASN A 11 6.56 -0.01 -9.82
CA ASN A 11 7.56 0.52 -10.75
C ASN A 11 7.46 2.04 -10.91
N ARG A 12 6.23 2.56 -10.99
CA ARG A 12 6.00 4.01 -11.03
C ARG A 12 6.38 4.67 -9.70
N PHE A 13 6.00 4.08 -8.57
CA PHE A 13 6.36 4.55 -7.23
C PHE A 13 7.89 4.70 -7.08
N VAL A 14 8.67 3.65 -7.37
CA VAL A 14 10.13 3.70 -7.20
C VAL A 14 10.80 4.63 -8.21
N SER A 15 10.24 4.79 -9.40
CA SER A 15 10.72 5.72 -10.42
C SER A 15 10.53 7.18 -10.01
N ASP A 16 9.37 7.50 -9.44
CA ASP A 16 8.99 8.87 -9.07
C ASP A 16 9.53 9.26 -7.68
N PHE A 17 9.85 8.28 -6.83
CA PHE A 17 10.30 8.50 -5.45
C PHE A 17 11.48 9.50 -5.31
N PRO A 18 12.55 9.47 -6.12
CA PRO A 18 13.63 10.47 -6.06
C PRO A 18 13.17 11.92 -6.14
N ALA A 19 12.08 12.18 -6.89
CA ALA A 19 11.54 13.53 -7.08
C ALA A 19 10.76 14.03 -5.86
N LEU A 20 10.35 13.15 -4.94
CA LEU A 20 9.60 13.50 -3.74
C LEU A 20 10.44 14.29 -2.72
N LYS A 21 11.78 14.26 -2.84
CA LYS A 21 12.73 14.99 -1.97
C LYS A 21 12.39 14.83 -0.49
N LEU A 22 12.02 13.61 -0.11
CA LEU A 22 11.61 13.25 1.23
C LEU A 22 12.72 13.60 2.22
N LYS A 23 12.37 14.43 3.21
CA LYS A 23 13.20 14.59 4.40
C LYS A 23 12.79 13.50 5.38
N TRP A 24 13.75 12.67 5.78
CA TRP A 24 13.53 11.67 6.84
C TRP A 24 13.14 12.39 8.13
N SER A 25 11.85 12.40 8.42
CA SER A 25 11.25 12.90 9.65
C SER A 25 10.41 11.80 10.29
N ALA A 26 9.86 12.07 11.48
CA ALA A 26 8.92 11.18 12.16
C ALA A 26 7.60 10.94 11.41
N SER A 27 7.44 11.45 10.18
CA SER A 27 6.21 11.38 9.37
C SER A 27 6.50 11.01 7.90
N TRP A 28 7.41 10.05 7.66
CA TRP A 28 7.81 9.66 6.30
C TRP A 28 6.65 9.08 5.46
N THR A 29 5.56 8.64 6.10
CA THR A 29 4.35 8.15 5.45
C THR A 29 3.55 9.26 4.77
N ASP A 30 3.48 10.47 5.33
CA ASP A 30 2.65 11.55 4.76
C ASP A 30 3.00 11.88 3.31
N PRO A 31 4.28 12.05 2.92
CA PRO A 31 4.61 12.36 1.54
C PRO A 31 4.40 11.17 0.59
N LEU A 32 4.42 9.93 1.10
CA LEU A 32 4.06 8.75 0.32
C LEU A 32 2.56 8.68 0.08
N ILE A 33 1.76 8.89 1.11
CA ILE A 33 0.30 9.00 0.99
C ILE A 33 -0.04 10.13 0.02
N GLN A 34 0.63 11.28 0.14
CA GLN A 34 0.43 12.41 -0.76
C GLN A 34 0.84 12.09 -2.21
N TYR A 35 1.88 11.27 -2.42
CA TYR A 35 2.21 10.75 -3.74
C TYR A 35 1.02 9.96 -4.32
N PHE A 36 0.44 9.02 -3.57
CA PHE A 36 -0.73 8.27 -4.03
C PHE A 36 -1.96 9.16 -4.22
N VAL A 37 -2.17 10.20 -3.42
CA VAL A 37 -3.24 11.20 -3.65
C VAL A 37 -3.05 11.89 -5.00
N ASN A 38 -1.84 12.39 -5.28
CA ASN A 38 -1.54 13.09 -6.53
C ASN A 38 -1.66 12.16 -7.74
N LEU A 39 -1.19 10.92 -7.59
CA LEU A 39 -1.31 9.88 -8.59
C LEU A 39 -2.79 9.62 -8.95
N GLY A 40 -3.63 9.34 -7.94
CA GLY A 40 -5.06 9.10 -8.15
C GLY A 40 -5.77 10.26 -8.87
N LYS A 41 -5.50 11.50 -8.45
CA LYS A 41 -6.05 12.70 -9.10
C LYS A 41 -5.59 12.84 -10.56
N SER A 42 -4.32 12.55 -10.85
CA SER A 42 -3.77 12.63 -12.21
C SER A 42 -4.41 11.60 -13.15
N GLU A 43 -4.90 10.49 -12.61
CA GLU A 43 -5.62 9.44 -13.34
C GLU A 43 -7.14 9.68 -13.39
N GLY A 44 -7.64 10.80 -12.83
CA GLY A 44 -9.05 11.20 -12.87
C GLY A 44 -9.93 10.69 -11.71
N PHE A 45 -9.35 10.09 -10.69
CA PHE A 45 -10.10 9.62 -9.51
C PHE A 45 -10.36 10.73 -8.50
N GLY A 46 -11.46 10.56 -7.77
CA GLY A 46 -11.63 11.20 -6.46
C GLY A 46 -10.75 10.48 -5.43
N THR A 47 -10.23 11.22 -4.47
CA THR A 47 -9.37 10.70 -3.40
C THR A 47 -9.93 11.12 -2.06
N TYR A 48 -10.08 10.18 -1.13
CA TYR A 48 -10.34 10.44 0.28
C TYR A 48 -9.07 10.18 1.09
N CYS A 49 -8.78 11.02 2.07
CA CYS A 49 -7.67 10.84 3.01
C CYS A 49 -8.17 11.22 4.41
N LYS A 50 -7.71 10.50 5.44
CA LYS A 50 -8.12 10.48 6.87
C LYS A 50 -8.42 11.83 7.57
N ASN A 51 -8.10 12.97 6.96
CA ASN A 51 -8.47 14.31 7.43
C ASN A 51 -9.80 14.85 6.85
N ASP A 52 -10.51 14.06 6.05
CA ASP A 52 -11.78 14.43 5.42
C ASP A 52 -12.96 13.86 6.27
N PRO A 53 -14.05 14.62 6.51
CA PRO A 53 -15.17 14.28 7.42
C PRO A 53 -15.91 12.95 7.22
N TYR A 54 -15.59 12.17 6.19
CA TYR A 54 -16.20 10.87 5.90
C TYR A 54 -15.33 9.72 6.41
N GLU A 55 -15.54 9.24 7.64
CA GLU A 55 -14.71 8.21 8.29
C GLU A 55 -14.62 6.88 7.50
N TYR A 56 -13.71 6.79 6.53
CA TYR A 56 -13.12 5.52 6.17
C TYR A 56 -12.01 5.24 7.18
N LEU A 57 -11.96 4.02 7.72
CA LEU A 57 -10.90 3.59 8.65
C LEU A 57 -9.50 3.51 8.01
N LEU A 58 -9.38 3.93 6.74
CA LEU A 58 -8.20 3.86 5.89
C LEU A 58 -7.46 5.19 5.83
N ASP A 59 -6.14 5.13 5.70
CA ASP A 59 -5.30 6.31 5.44
C ASP A 59 -5.63 6.99 4.10
N LEU A 60 -5.94 6.22 3.05
CA LEU A 60 -6.31 6.74 1.72
C LEU A 60 -7.20 5.77 0.93
N CYS A 61 -8.15 6.31 0.14
CA CYS A 61 -8.80 5.56 -0.91
C CYS A 61 -9.05 6.36 -2.20
N TRP A 62 -9.11 5.66 -3.34
CA TRP A 62 -9.48 6.21 -4.64
C TRP A 62 -10.86 5.72 -5.05
N TYR A 63 -11.69 6.62 -5.60
CA TYR A 63 -13.04 6.32 -6.04
C TYR A 63 -13.36 7.01 -7.38
N TYR A 64 -14.36 6.49 -8.09
CA TYR A 64 -14.85 7.08 -9.34
C TYR A 64 -15.57 8.40 -9.06
N SER A 65 -15.02 9.50 -9.57
CA SER A 65 -15.53 10.86 -9.37
C SER A 65 -16.81 11.15 -10.18
N GLN A 66 -17.02 10.42 -11.27
CA GLN A 66 -18.17 10.54 -12.16
C GLN A 66 -18.82 9.16 -12.35
N GLU A 67 -20.13 9.10 -12.08
CA GLU A 67 -20.98 7.90 -12.07
C GLU A 67 -20.62 6.88 -10.97
N LYS A 68 -21.47 6.83 -9.93
CA LYS A 68 -21.38 5.80 -8.88
C LYS A 68 -21.56 4.43 -9.54
N PRO A 69 -20.59 3.50 -9.47
CA PRO A 69 -20.90 2.12 -9.78
C PRO A 69 -22.00 1.64 -8.80
N PRO A 70 -22.86 0.70 -9.22
CA PRO A 70 -23.98 0.18 -8.42
C PRO A 70 -23.57 -0.57 -7.14
N LEU A 71 -22.27 -0.70 -6.87
CA LEU A 71 -21.66 -1.35 -5.71
C LEU A 71 -20.57 -0.44 -5.14
N ASN A 72 -20.54 -0.26 -3.81
CA ASN A 72 -19.56 0.54 -3.05
C ASN A 72 -18.13 -0.04 -3.14
N TRP A 73 -17.56 -0.08 -4.34
CA TRP A 73 -16.26 -0.66 -4.62
C TRP A 73 -15.24 0.46 -4.85
N MET A 74 -14.16 0.47 -4.07
CA MET A 74 -13.08 1.45 -4.21
C MET A 74 -12.08 1.01 -5.27
N GLU A 75 -11.53 1.93 -6.05
CA GLU A 75 -10.50 1.56 -7.01
C GLU A 75 -9.23 1.13 -6.27
N LEU A 76 -8.83 1.91 -5.29
CA LEU A 76 -7.64 1.68 -4.49
C LEU A 76 -7.95 1.96 -3.01
N ALA A 77 -7.49 1.10 -2.12
CA ALA A 77 -7.43 1.34 -0.69
C ALA A 77 -5.98 1.27 -0.24
N LEU A 78 -5.56 2.19 0.64
CA LEU A 78 -4.20 2.23 1.16
C LEU A 78 -4.23 2.38 2.68
N GLU A 79 -3.37 1.60 3.34
CA GLU A 79 -2.99 1.76 4.74
C GLU A 79 -1.49 1.83 4.88
N SER A 80 -1.05 2.51 5.94
CA SER A 80 0.35 2.60 6.31
C SER A 80 0.57 2.39 7.80
N GLU A 81 1.64 1.70 8.15
CA GLU A 81 2.05 1.51 9.55
C GLU A 81 3.55 1.79 9.69
N MET A 82 3.88 2.60 10.70
CA MET A 82 5.23 3.06 11.02
C MET A 82 5.94 2.18 12.05
N SER A 83 5.20 1.35 12.78
CA SER A 83 5.73 0.39 13.72
C SER A 83 6.59 -0.64 13.01
N GLN A 84 7.68 -1.05 13.66
CA GLN A 84 8.51 -2.14 13.16
C GLN A 84 8.03 -3.51 13.65
N GLU A 85 7.06 -3.56 14.57
CA GLU A 85 6.53 -4.79 15.16
C GLU A 85 5.53 -5.47 14.23
N THR A 86 5.73 -6.76 13.97
CA THR A 86 4.85 -7.56 13.11
C THR A 86 3.38 -7.48 13.52
N SER A 87 3.06 -7.51 14.82
CA SER A 87 1.68 -7.45 15.30
C SER A 87 0.97 -6.16 14.91
N ALA A 88 1.63 -5.01 15.04
CA ALA A 88 1.06 -3.72 14.66
C ALA A 88 0.85 -3.65 13.13
N LEU A 89 1.84 -4.10 12.35
CA LEU A 89 1.72 -4.19 10.89
C LEU A 89 0.53 -5.07 10.47
N MET A 90 0.31 -6.18 11.16
CA MET A 90 -0.79 -7.10 10.87
C MET A 90 -2.16 -6.54 11.27
N GLU A 91 -2.25 -5.75 12.35
CA GLU A 91 -3.48 -5.05 12.73
C GLU A 91 -3.94 -4.08 11.64
N ASP A 92 -3.02 -3.30 11.06
CA ASP A 92 -3.34 -2.38 9.97
C ASP A 92 -3.54 -3.08 8.63
N PHE A 93 -2.78 -4.14 8.35
CA PHE A 93 -3.01 -4.96 7.16
C PHE A 93 -4.40 -5.63 7.18
N ALA A 94 -4.90 -6.05 8.35
CA ALA A 94 -6.24 -6.62 8.49
C ALA A 94 -7.35 -5.64 8.05
N LYS A 95 -7.20 -4.34 8.34
CA LYS A 95 -8.13 -3.30 7.87
C LYS A 95 -8.24 -3.29 6.35
N LEU A 96 -7.11 -3.41 5.64
CA LEU A 96 -7.12 -3.51 4.17
C LEU A 96 -7.80 -4.78 3.68
N VAL A 97 -7.56 -5.91 4.34
CA VAL A 97 -8.12 -7.21 3.95
C VAL A 97 -9.65 -7.19 3.99
N ASP A 98 -10.26 -6.53 4.99
CA ASP A 98 -11.72 -6.47 5.15
C ASP A 98 -12.42 -5.57 4.11
N ILE A 99 -11.70 -4.60 3.57
CA ILE A 99 -12.24 -3.59 2.66
C ILE A 99 -12.48 -4.13 1.23
N LYS A 100 -13.48 -3.59 0.54
CA LYS A 100 -13.75 -3.87 -0.89
C LYS A 100 -13.09 -2.84 -1.81
N ALA A 101 -11.91 -3.20 -2.30
CA ALA A 101 -11.15 -2.43 -3.28
C ALA A 101 -10.54 -3.33 -4.36
N TYR A 102 -10.34 -2.82 -5.58
CA TYR A 102 -9.67 -3.58 -6.65
C TYR A 102 -8.19 -3.80 -6.32
N THR A 103 -7.50 -2.71 -5.98
CA THR A 103 -6.10 -2.75 -5.54
C THR A 103 -6.00 -2.29 -4.09
N LYS A 104 -5.29 -3.07 -3.27
CA LYS A 104 -5.04 -2.79 -1.86
C LYS A 104 -3.56 -2.56 -1.66
N VAL A 105 -3.17 -1.38 -1.18
CA VAL A 105 -1.77 -1.00 -1.00
C VAL A 105 -1.45 -0.93 0.48
N PHE A 106 -0.44 -1.68 0.92
CA PHE A 106 0.08 -1.57 2.27
C PHE A 106 1.48 -0.95 2.24
N LEU A 107 1.71 0.09 3.02
CA LEU A 107 3.03 0.68 3.26
C LEU A 107 3.50 0.29 4.67
N GLY A 108 4.53 -0.54 4.78
CA GLY A 108 5.02 -1.03 6.07
C GLY A 108 6.48 -0.70 6.32
N PHE A 109 6.88 -0.64 7.59
CA PHE A 109 8.27 -0.47 8.01
C PHE A 109 8.76 -1.55 8.99
N PRO A 110 8.72 -2.84 8.62
CA PRO A 110 9.15 -3.93 9.49
C PRO A 110 10.65 -3.91 9.76
N ARG A 111 11.07 -4.56 10.86
CA ARG A 111 12.47 -4.97 11.01
C ARG A 111 12.84 -5.96 9.91
N MET A 112 14.09 -5.90 9.44
CA MET A 112 14.56 -6.78 8.34
C MET A 112 14.39 -8.28 8.64
N ASP A 113 14.57 -8.68 9.90
CA ASP A 113 14.41 -10.06 10.37
C ASP A 113 12.96 -10.51 10.49
N GLU A 114 12.01 -9.57 10.50
CA GLU A 114 10.57 -9.83 10.58
C GLU A 114 9.85 -9.83 9.24
N VAL A 115 10.45 -9.27 8.19
CA VAL A 115 9.87 -9.18 6.83
C VAL A 115 9.25 -10.51 6.38
N LYS A 116 10.00 -11.62 6.53
CA LYS A 116 9.53 -12.93 6.09
C LYS A 116 8.32 -13.43 6.89
N THR A 117 8.31 -13.17 8.19
CA THR A 117 7.21 -13.54 9.09
C THR A 117 5.95 -12.74 8.73
N PHE A 118 6.08 -11.42 8.63
CA PHE A 118 4.99 -10.53 8.21
C PHE A 118 4.38 -10.95 6.86
N LEU A 119 5.22 -11.15 5.83
CA LEU A 119 4.71 -11.54 4.50
C LEU A 119 4.00 -12.89 4.50
N LYS A 120 4.48 -13.85 5.30
CA LYS A 120 3.82 -15.16 5.45
C LYS A 120 2.44 -15.00 6.09
N GLU A 121 2.35 -14.24 7.19
CA GLU A 121 1.09 -13.99 7.90
C GLU A 121 0.11 -13.19 7.05
N ALA A 122 0.58 -12.19 6.32
CA ALA A 122 -0.22 -11.42 5.36
C ALA A 122 -0.80 -12.31 4.25
N SER A 123 0.01 -13.19 3.64
CA SER A 123 -0.47 -14.17 2.67
C SER A 123 -1.52 -15.10 3.26
N GLU A 124 -1.29 -15.65 4.45
CA GLU A 124 -2.25 -16.52 5.15
C GLU A 124 -3.56 -15.79 5.43
N MET A 125 -3.50 -14.53 5.86
CA MET A 125 -4.68 -13.71 6.11
C MET A 125 -5.52 -13.51 4.83
N VAL A 126 -4.89 -13.28 3.68
CA VAL A 126 -5.59 -13.24 2.39
C VAL A 126 -6.21 -14.60 2.04
N ILE A 127 -5.48 -15.70 2.21
CA ILE A 127 -5.96 -17.07 1.94
C ILE A 127 -7.21 -17.39 2.76
N TYR A 128 -7.21 -17.03 4.04
CA TYR A 128 -8.27 -17.43 4.98
C TYR A 128 -9.37 -16.39 5.13
N ASN A 129 -9.25 -15.20 4.54
CA ASN A 129 -10.34 -14.22 4.54
C ASN A 129 -11.57 -14.78 3.79
N PRO A 130 -12.73 -14.98 4.45
CA PRO A 130 -13.95 -15.48 3.80
C PRO A 130 -14.63 -14.42 2.93
N LEU A 131 -14.30 -13.14 3.11
CA LEU A 131 -14.94 -12.04 2.40
C LEU A 131 -14.22 -11.66 1.12
N LYS A 132 -13.01 -12.17 0.86
CA LYS A 132 -12.21 -11.73 -0.30
C LYS A 132 -12.92 -11.93 -1.64
N LEU A 133 -12.63 -11.04 -2.58
CA LEU A 133 -13.08 -11.18 -3.97
C LEU A 133 -11.91 -11.65 -4.84
N HIS A 134 -12.21 -12.51 -5.82
CA HIS A 134 -11.17 -13.10 -6.69
C HIS A 134 -10.38 -12.07 -7.51
N THR A 135 -10.94 -10.87 -7.69
CA THR A 135 -10.33 -9.77 -8.43
C THR A 135 -9.48 -8.84 -7.56
N GLU A 136 -9.43 -9.05 -6.24
CA GLU A 136 -8.59 -8.26 -5.34
C GLU A 136 -7.11 -8.55 -5.61
N LYS A 137 -6.31 -7.48 -5.66
CA LYS A 137 -4.85 -7.54 -5.76
C LYS A 137 -4.24 -6.72 -4.65
N TYR A 138 -3.20 -7.25 -4.02
CA TYR A 138 -2.49 -6.59 -2.94
C TYR A 138 -1.12 -6.17 -3.45
N LEU A 139 -0.75 -4.92 -3.19
CA LEU A 139 0.61 -4.40 -3.32
C LEU A 139 1.11 -4.10 -1.91
N ILE A 140 2.17 -4.78 -1.50
CA ILE A 140 2.87 -4.50 -0.24
C ILE A 140 4.17 -3.80 -0.60
N ILE A 141 4.38 -2.60 -0.08
CA ILE A 141 5.64 -1.87 -0.19
C ILE A 141 6.25 -1.82 1.20
N LEU A 142 7.34 -2.56 1.37
CA LEU A 142 8.08 -2.58 2.62
C LEU A 142 9.28 -1.66 2.52
N LEU A 143 9.33 -0.71 3.44
CA LEU A 143 10.53 0.04 3.75
C LEU A 143 11.35 -0.79 4.74
N THR A 144 12.63 -0.95 4.46
CA THR A 144 13.62 -1.44 5.42
C THR A 144 14.79 -0.49 5.47
N GLU A 145 15.48 -0.42 6.59
CA GLU A 145 16.62 0.47 6.73
C GLU A 145 17.87 -0.22 7.26
N THR A 146 19.01 0.25 6.78
CA THR A 146 20.32 -0.02 7.35
C THR A 146 20.90 1.28 7.92
N ARG A 147 22.15 1.26 8.38
CA ARG A 147 22.83 2.46 8.86
C ARG A 147 23.01 3.55 7.80
N ARG A 148 23.08 3.18 6.51
CA ARG A 148 23.46 4.10 5.42
C ARG A 148 22.37 4.31 4.38
N HIS A 149 21.52 3.29 4.20
CA HIS A 149 20.55 3.28 3.13
C HIS A 149 19.18 2.87 3.66
N PHE A 150 18.16 3.19 2.88
CA PHE A 150 16.86 2.56 2.99
C PHE A 150 16.51 1.88 1.68
N THR A 151 15.73 0.81 1.78
CA THR A 151 15.33 -0.01 0.64
C THR A 151 13.83 -0.14 0.65
N PHE A 152 13.20 0.20 -0.47
CA PHE A 152 11.82 -0.19 -0.74
C PHE A 152 11.82 -1.50 -1.50
N THR A 153 11.08 -2.48 -0.98
CA THR A 153 10.83 -3.75 -1.66
C THR A 153 9.35 -3.91 -1.88
N GLY A 154 8.97 -4.18 -3.12
CA GLY A 154 7.59 -4.39 -3.55
C GLY A 154 7.25 -5.87 -3.58
N PHE A 155 6.07 -6.23 -3.09
CA PHE A 155 5.51 -7.56 -3.19
C PHE A 155 4.07 -7.47 -3.67
N SER A 156 3.62 -8.45 -4.44
CA SER A 156 2.21 -8.65 -4.71
C SER A 156 1.69 -9.90 -4.02
N ILE A 157 0.47 -9.81 -3.50
CA ILE A 157 -0.31 -10.98 -3.09
C ILE A 157 -1.57 -11.02 -3.95
N ASP A 158 -1.82 -12.16 -4.60
CA ASP A 158 -3.08 -12.37 -5.33
C ASP A 158 -4.21 -12.87 -4.41
N SER A 159 -5.41 -13.02 -4.96
CA SER A 159 -6.58 -13.44 -4.18
C SER A 159 -6.51 -14.89 -3.65
N VAL A 160 -5.52 -15.69 -4.07
CA VAL A 160 -5.29 -17.04 -3.51
C VAL A 160 -4.05 -17.09 -2.61
N GLY A 161 -3.46 -15.92 -2.29
CA GLY A 161 -2.35 -15.79 -1.36
C GLY A 161 -0.97 -16.01 -1.96
N ASN A 162 -0.84 -16.14 -3.29
CA ASN A 162 0.47 -16.28 -3.91
C ASN A 162 1.25 -14.98 -3.75
N LEU A 163 2.38 -15.08 -3.06
CA LEU A 163 3.31 -13.99 -2.86
C LEU A 163 4.33 -13.96 -3.99
N ILE A 164 4.50 -12.79 -4.62
CA ILE A 164 5.50 -12.55 -5.67
C ILE A 164 6.30 -11.31 -5.27
N GLU A 165 7.63 -11.40 -5.30
CA GLU A 165 8.50 -10.23 -5.15
C GLU A 165 8.58 -9.48 -6.49
N LEU A 166 8.27 -8.18 -6.46
CA LEU A 166 8.23 -7.30 -7.63
C LEU A 166 9.58 -6.63 -7.89
N GLY A 167 10.44 -6.59 -6.87
CA GLY A 167 11.78 -6.00 -6.92
C GLY A 167 12.07 -5.08 -5.75
N SER A 168 13.29 -4.55 -5.72
CA SER A 168 13.74 -3.64 -4.67
C SER A 168 14.53 -2.45 -5.24
N LYS A 169 14.46 -1.33 -4.54
CA LYS A 169 15.22 -0.12 -4.86
C LYS A 169 15.81 0.50 -3.60
N GLU A 170 17.13 0.65 -3.60
CA GLU A 170 17.91 1.28 -2.53
C GLU A 170 18.07 2.78 -2.79
N PHE A 171 18.09 3.55 -1.71
CA PHE A 171 18.29 4.99 -1.68
C PHE A 171 19.16 5.40 -0.49
N ASP A 172 19.98 6.43 -0.67
CA ASP A 172 20.84 6.95 0.38
C ASP A 172 20.04 7.76 1.42
N LYS A 173 20.39 7.57 2.70
CA LYS A 173 19.89 8.45 3.77
C LYS A 173 20.56 9.82 3.63
N LEU A 174 19.77 10.86 3.34
CA LEU A 174 20.20 12.27 3.33
C LEU A 174 20.55 12.76 4.73
#